data_AF-A0A6P1EEV2-F1
#
_entry.id   AF-A0A6P1EEV2-F1
#
_cell.length_a   1.000
_cell.length_b   1.000
_cell.length_c   1.000
_cell.angle_alpha   90.00
_cell.angle_beta   90.00
_cell.angle_gamma   90.00
#
_symmetry.space_group_name_H-M   'P 1'
#
loop_
_entity.id
_entity.type
_entity.pdbx_description
1 polymer ?
#
loop_
_entity_poly.entity_id
_entity_poly.type
_entity_poly.pdbx_seq_one_letter_code
_entity_poly.pdbx_strand_id
1 'polypeptide(L)'
;MTHTPTCIALATALLVLAGATHAAAVSTVSLSKASEAAASIDVQHLPSAGAEISRMQTQHFADGDQLTTWADGGVMMLCRKVGYIKVPADKPEVATLPLEQRQMLVYAAMMGSVGGVVQVMQWTGENVEVADDGSETTRSAESKWAYGVERAEVTTQRMPDGALRVRARKTATEESTPRSGPDADFSTDDDRDARIAELPAVGSWMEVLIGTQPKAARIDPAFSLAGWVSSGEGHAATVGEARAAAGCKD
;
A
#
# COMPACT_ATOMS: atom_id res chain seq x y z
N MET A 1 -77.39 45.93 4.09
CA MET A 1 -77.23 44.60 4.72
C MET A 1 -75.87 44.05 4.30
N THR A 2 -75.15 43.55 5.30
CA THR A 2 -73.75 43.12 5.38
C THR A 2 -73.44 41.86 4.57
N HIS A 3 -72.22 41.76 4.00
CA HIS A 3 -71.19 40.73 4.30
C HIS A 3 -70.08 40.66 3.21
N THR A 4 -68.85 40.97 3.61
CA THR A 4 -67.58 40.35 3.15
C THR A 4 -67.36 39.01 3.92
N PRO A 5 -66.27 38.24 3.72
CA PRO A 5 -65.53 37.80 2.52
C PRO A 5 -65.23 36.26 2.58
N THR A 6 -64.67 35.61 1.55
CA THR A 6 -63.78 34.44 1.82
C THR A 6 -62.76 34.18 0.70
N CYS A 7 -61.49 34.34 1.07
CA CYS A 7 -60.30 33.91 0.35
C CYS A 7 -60.22 32.37 0.30
N ILE A 8 -59.78 31.80 -0.82
CA ILE A 8 -59.06 30.51 -0.80
C ILE A 8 -57.82 30.67 -1.70
N ALA A 9 -56.70 30.94 -1.04
CA ALA A 9 -55.37 30.81 -1.63
C ALA A 9 -55.03 29.32 -1.70
N LEU A 10 -54.68 28.81 -2.89
CA LEU A 10 -54.05 27.50 -3.01
C LEU A 10 -52.60 27.61 -2.54
N ALA A 11 -52.31 27.06 -1.36
CA ALA A 11 -50.95 26.85 -0.88
C ALA A 11 -50.41 25.53 -1.48
N THR A 12 -49.52 25.63 -2.45
CA THR A 12 -48.64 24.53 -2.88
C THR A 12 -47.67 24.18 -1.76
N ALA A 13 -47.90 23.06 -1.09
CA ALA A 13 -46.95 22.48 -0.14
C ALA A 13 -45.85 21.72 -0.91
N LEU A 14 -44.74 22.40 -1.20
CA LEU A 14 -43.47 21.76 -1.53
C LEU A 14 -42.83 21.28 -0.22
N LEU A 15 -43.09 20.02 0.13
CA LEU A 15 -42.30 19.30 1.15
C LEU A 15 -40.90 19.05 0.57
N VAL A 16 -40.00 20.00 0.79
CA VAL A 16 -38.55 19.75 0.69
C VAL A 16 -38.21 18.84 1.87
N LEU A 17 -38.18 17.53 1.63
CA LEU A 17 -37.46 16.60 2.49
C LEU A 17 -35.97 16.93 2.35
N ALA A 18 -35.51 17.91 3.12
CA ALA A 18 -34.10 18.08 3.40
C ALA A 18 -33.66 16.84 4.19
N GLY A 19 -33.27 15.80 3.47
CA GLY A 19 -32.56 14.68 4.05
C GLY A 19 -31.28 15.24 4.65
N ALA A 20 -31.22 15.34 5.98
CA ALA A 20 -29.96 15.55 6.66
C ALA A 20 -29.07 14.35 6.32
N THR A 21 -28.17 14.53 5.36
CA THR A 21 -27.02 13.65 5.15
C THR A 21 -26.19 13.78 6.42
N HIS A 22 -26.45 12.91 7.39
CA HIS A 22 -25.61 12.79 8.56
C HIS A 22 -24.27 12.27 8.05
N ALA A 23 -23.20 13.04 8.26
CA ALA A 23 -21.86 12.57 7.99
C ALA A 23 -21.66 11.26 8.78
N ALA A 24 -21.15 10.22 8.11
CA ALA A 24 -20.87 8.95 8.76
C ALA A 24 -19.93 9.18 9.95
N ALA A 25 -20.15 8.42 11.04
CA ALA A 25 -19.16 8.37 12.12
C ALA A 25 -17.83 7.87 11.55
N VAL A 26 -16.73 8.41 12.06
CA VAL A 26 -15.38 8.01 11.66
C VAL A 26 -14.64 7.42 12.85
N SER A 27 -13.88 6.36 12.58
CA SER A 27 -12.94 5.77 13.52
C SER A 27 -11.50 6.04 13.07
N THR A 28 -10.63 6.23 14.06
CA THR A 28 -9.19 6.37 13.84
C THR A 28 -8.51 5.01 13.86
N VAL A 29 -7.72 4.71 12.82
CA VAL A 29 -6.97 3.46 12.68
C VAL A 29 -5.47 3.76 12.58
N SER A 30 -4.66 3.05 13.37
CA SER A 30 -3.19 3.10 13.28
C SER A 30 -2.70 2.16 12.18
N LEU A 31 -1.96 2.69 11.22
CA LEU A 31 -1.44 1.95 10.08
C LEU A 31 -0.38 0.94 10.50
N SER A 32 0.50 1.30 11.45
CA SER A 32 1.50 0.37 11.96
C SER A 32 0.84 -0.83 12.66
N LYS A 33 -0.14 -0.59 13.54
CA LYS A 33 -0.88 -1.69 14.21
C LYS A 33 -1.66 -2.55 13.22
N ALA A 34 -2.30 -1.93 12.23
CA ALA A 34 -3.03 -2.66 11.20
C ALA A 34 -2.08 -3.55 10.39
N SER A 35 -0.92 -3.02 9.99
CA SER A 35 0.11 -3.76 9.25
C SER A 35 0.72 -4.91 10.06
N GLU A 36 0.99 -4.72 11.36
CA GLU A 36 1.54 -5.76 12.24
C GLU A 36 0.57 -6.94 12.42
N ALA A 37 -0.72 -6.65 12.53
CA ALA A 37 -1.78 -7.66 12.69
C ALA A 37 -2.21 -8.31 11.36
N ALA A 38 -1.82 -7.74 10.23
CA ALA A 38 -2.35 -8.09 8.91
C ALA A 38 -2.18 -9.58 8.56
N ALA A 39 -3.22 -10.17 7.99
CA ALA A 39 -3.12 -11.46 7.31
C ALA A 39 -2.63 -11.32 5.86
N SER A 40 -2.85 -10.15 5.26
CA SER A 40 -2.29 -9.82 3.96
C SER A 40 -2.04 -8.33 3.82
N ILE A 41 -1.05 -7.97 3.02
CA ILE A 41 -0.79 -6.60 2.59
C ILE A 41 -0.63 -6.63 1.07
N ASP A 42 -1.50 -5.94 0.35
CA ASP A 42 -1.40 -5.77 -1.10
C ASP A 42 -1.03 -4.32 -1.40
N VAL A 43 0.06 -4.14 -2.13
CA VAL A 43 0.59 -2.83 -2.51
C VAL A 43 0.47 -2.72 -4.02
N GLN A 44 -0.21 -1.67 -4.46
CA GLN A 44 -0.31 -1.29 -5.87
C GLN A 44 0.30 0.09 -6.07
N HIS A 45 1.03 0.26 -7.17
CA HIS A 45 1.69 1.51 -7.48
C HIS A 45 1.60 1.82 -8.98
N LEU A 46 1.16 3.04 -9.28
CA LEU A 46 1.23 3.62 -10.61
C LEU A 46 2.24 4.78 -10.57
N PRO A 47 3.41 4.65 -11.24
CA PRO A 47 4.46 5.67 -11.16
C PRO A 47 4.16 6.93 -11.99
N SER A 48 3.34 6.80 -13.05
CA SER A 48 2.95 7.92 -13.92
C SER A 48 1.75 7.56 -14.79
N ALA A 49 1.12 8.57 -15.41
CA ALA A 49 0.02 8.34 -16.35
C ALA A 49 0.50 7.49 -17.54
N GLY A 50 -0.24 6.42 -17.85
CA GLY A 50 0.06 5.50 -18.94
C GLY A 50 1.10 4.42 -18.62
N ALA A 51 1.70 4.43 -17.43
CA ALA A 51 2.53 3.33 -16.96
C ALA A 51 1.68 2.11 -16.56
N GLU A 52 2.33 0.94 -16.50
CA GLU A 52 1.71 -0.26 -15.93
C GLU A 52 1.63 -0.15 -14.39
N ILE A 53 0.55 -0.65 -13.81
CA ILE A 53 0.41 -0.74 -12.35
C ILE A 53 1.26 -1.92 -11.88
N SER A 54 2.25 -1.65 -11.04
CA SER A 54 2.94 -2.73 -10.34
C SER A 54 2.12 -3.15 -9.12
N ARG A 55 2.08 -4.47 -8.86
CA ARG A 55 1.37 -5.06 -7.73
C ARG A 55 2.24 -6.06 -7.01
N MET A 56 2.22 -6.00 -5.68
CA MET A 56 2.88 -6.95 -4.81
C MET A 56 1.94 -7.31 -3.67
N GLN A 57 1.69 -8.61 -3.52
CA GLN A 57 0.83 -9.15 -2.48
C GLN A 57 1.66 -9.97 -1.51
N THR A 58 1.60 -9.62 -0.23
CA THR A 58 2.16 -10.39 0.88
C THR A 58 1.03 -11.05 1.65
N GLN A 59 1.16 -12.35 1.91
CA GLN A 59 0.33 -13.11 2.83
C GLN A 59 1.15 -13.53 4.05
N HIS A 60 0.59 -13.33 5.23
CA HIS A 60 1.17 -13.73 6.51
C HIS A 60 0.39 -14.90 7.10
N PHE A 61 1.09 -15.95 7.51
CA PHE A 61 0.51 -17.15 8.07
C PHE A 61 0.65 -17.17 9.60
N ALA A 62 -0.22 -17.93 10.27
CA ALA A 62 -0.27 -17.98 11.73
C ALA A 62 0.99 -18.62 12.34
N ASP A 63 1.62 -19.55 11.62
CA ASP A 63 2.88 -20.19 12.01
C ASP A 63 4.13 -19.33 11.71
N GLY A 64 3.94 -18.11 11.22
CA GLY A 64 5.00 -17.15 10.96
C GLY A 64 5.63 -17.25 9.59
N ASP A 65 5.09 -18.10 8.70
CA ASP A 65 5.43 -18.08 7.29
C ASP A 65 4.95 -16.79 6.61
N GLN A 66 5.62 -16.44 5.52
CA GLN A 66 5.25 -15.33 4.67
C GLN A 66 5.42 -15.72 3.20
N LEU A 67 4.44 -15.37 2.37
CA LEU A 67 4.51 -15.50 0.92
C LEU A 67 4.27 -14.12 0.30
N THR A 68 5.26 -13.60 -0.41
CA THR A 68 5.17 -12.34 -1.15
C THR A 68 5.26 -12.64 -2.63
N THR A 69 4.27 -12.23 -3.42
CA THR A 69 4.20 -12.49 -4.87
C THR A 69 3.99 -11.20 -5.64
N TRP A 70 4.50 -11.16 -6.86
CA TRP A 70 4.27 -10.12 -7.87
C TRP A 70 4.23 -10.78 -9.25
N ALA A 71 3.75 -10.06 -10.27
CA ALA A 71 3.65 -10.47 -11.68
C ALA A 71 3.94 -11.97 -11.96
N ASP A 72 5.20 -12.33 -12.19
CA ASP A 72 5.70 -13.68 -12.43
C ASP A 72 6.62 -14.23 -11.32
N GLY A 73 7.04 -13.38 -10.38
CA GLY A 73 7.98 -13.70 -9.32
C GLY A 73 7.36 -13.79 -7.92
N GLY A 74 8.22 -14.00 -6.94
CA GLY A 74 7.81 -14.08 -5.55
C GLY A 74 8.94 -14.52 -4.63
N VAL A 75 8.76 -14.27 -3.34
CA VAL A 75 9.58 -14.86 -2.28
C VAL A 75 8.70 -15.52 -1.25
N MET A 76 9.21 -16.57 -0.65
CA MET A 76 8.57 -17.29 0.43
C MET A 76 9.55 -17.41 1.58
N MET A 77 9.10 -17.12 2.79
CA MET A 77 9.87 -17.30 4.01
C MET A 77 9.17 -18.33 4.87
N LEU A 78 9.88 -19.41 5.16
CA LEU A 78 9.40 -20.49 6.00
C LEU A 78 10.02 -20.36 7.38
N CYS A 79 9.16 -20.40 8.41
CA CYS A 79 9.51 -20.41 9.82
C CYS A 79 10.43 -19.26 10.24
N ARG A 80 10.40 -18.14 9.50
CA ARG A 80 11.30 -16.98 9.65
C ARG A 80 12.80 -17.34 9.53
N LYS A 81 13.13 -18.45 8.90
CA LYS A 81 14.51 -18.99 8.83
C LYS A 81 15.02 -19.15 7.41
N VAL A 82 14.22 -19.77 6.54
CA VAL A 82 14.66 -20.13 5.19
C VAL A 82 13.81 -19.42 4.16
N GLY A 83 14.48 -18.77 3.21
CA GLY A 83 13.85 -18.08 2.10
C GLY A 83 13.89 -18.90 0.82
N TYR A 84 12.89 -18.71 -0.01
CA TYR A 84 12.81 -19.23 -1.37
C TYR A 84 12.45 -18.09 -2.31
N ILE A 85 13.05 -18.09 -3.49
CA ILE A 85 12.81 -17.10 -4.54
C ILE A 85 12.20 -17.85 -5.72
N LYS A 86 11.02 -17.44 -6.17
CA LYS A 86 10.43 -17.92 -7.42
C LYS A 86 11.20 -17.29 -8.56
N VAL A 87 11.86 -18.12 -9.36
CA VAL A 87 12.67 -17.67 -10.50
C VAL A 87 11.72 -17.29 -11.65
N PRO A 88 11.70 -16.03 -12.08
CA PRO A 88 10.97 -15.63 -13.28
C PRO A 88 11.49 -16.39 -14.51
N ALA A 89 10.61 -16.79 -15.41
CA ALA A 89 10.98 -17.61 -16.57
C ALA A 89 11.95 -16.90 -17.51
N ASP A 90 11.88 -15.57 -17.57
CA ASP A 90 12.74 -14.69 -18.37
C ASP A 90 14.07 -14.34 -17.67
N LYS A 91 14.23 -14.69 -16.38
CA LYS A 91 15.41 -14.38 -15.55
C LYS A 91 15.99 -15.61 -14.84
N PRO A 92 16.38 -16.67 -15.58
CA PRO A 92 16.92 -17.89 -15.00
C PRO A 92 18.22 -17.67 -14.20
N GLU A 93 18.96 -16.60 -14.48
CA GLU A 93 20.20 -16.24 -13.80
C GLU A 93 20.04 -16.03 -12.29
N VAL A 94 18.84 -15.71 -11.81
CA VAL A 94 18.52 -15.59 -10.37
C VAL A 94 18.88 -16.88 -9.62
N ALA A 95 18.74 -18.04 -10.25
CA ALA A 95 19.11 -19.33 -9.67
C ALA A 95 20.63 -19.47 -9.43
N THR A 96 21.43 -18.79 -10.24
CA THR A 96 22.90 -18.88 -10.22
C THR A 96 23.56 -17.83 -9.34
N LEU A 97 22.79 -16.91 -8.77
CA LEU A 97 23.32 -15.86 -7.90
C LEU A 97 24.00 -16.47 -6.66
N PRO A 98 25.08 -15.83 -6.16
CA PRO A 98 25.67 -16.16 -4.87
C PRO A 98 24.63 -16.14 -3.73
N LEU A 99 24.87 -16.95 -2.70
CA LEU A 99 23.96 -17.09 -1.56
C LEU A 99 23.58 -15.75 -0.93
N GLU A 100 24.57 -14.90 -0.67
CA GLU A 100 24.37 -13.58 -0.06
C GLU A 100 23.42 -12.71 -0.89
N GLN A 101 23.54 -12.75 -2.23
CA GLN A 101 22.66 -11.98 -3.11
C GLN A 101 21.24 -12.53 -3.09
N ARG A 102 21.06 -13.85 -3.04
CA ARG A 102 19.73 -14.46 -2.89
C ARG A 102 19.09 -14.06 -1.55
N GLN A 103 19.86 -14.04 -0.47
CA GLN A 103 19.38 -13.60 0.83
C GLN A 103 18.97 -12.12 0.81
N MET A 104 19.75 -11.26 0.15
CA MET A 104 19.38 -9.85 -0.03
C MET A 104 18.09 -9.68 -0.83
N LEU A 105 17.87 -10.47 -1.90
CA LEU A 105 16.64 -10.43 -2.68
C LEU A 105 15.43 -10.81 -1.84
N VAL A 106 15.54 -11.87 -1.04
CA VAL A 106 14.48 -12.28 -0.11
C VAL A 106 14.19 -11.16 0.89
N TYR A 107 15.22 -10.60 1.53
CA TYR A 107 15.06 -9.51 2.49
C TYR A 107 14.40 -8.28 1.86
N ALA A 108 14.86 -7.84 0.69
CA ALA A 108 14.30 -6.69 -0.02
C ALA A 108 12.82 -6.89 -0.36
N ALA A 109 12.45 -8.08 -0.84
CA ALA A 109 11.06 -8.40 -1.17
C ALA A 109 10.16 -8.47 0.08
N MET A 110 10.65 -9.01 1.21
CA MET A 110 9.92 -8.97 2.48
C MET A 110 9.64 -7.53 2.92
N MET A 111 10.65 -6.66 2.82
CA MET A 111 10.55 -5.26 3.20
C MET A 111 9.66 -4.46 2.25
N GLY A 112 9.46 -4.89 1.01
CA GLY A 112 8.66 -4.16 0.03
C GLY A 112 7.24 -3.87 0.51
N SER A 113 6.57 -4.84 1.14
CA SER A 113 5.18 -4.64 1.62
C SER A 113 5.08 -3.62 2.76
N VAL A 114 6.02 -3.67 3.70
CA VAL A 114 6.15 -2.66 4.76
C VAL A 114 6.54 -1.30 4.16
N GLY A 115 7.43 -1.29 3.16
CA GLY A 115 7.82 -0.09 2.42
C GLY A 115 6.62 0.61 1.78
N GLY A 116 5.69 -0.15 1.19
CA GLY A 116 4.44 0.40 0.66
C GLY A 116 3.56 1.07 1.72
N VAL A 117 3.41 0.44 2.89
CA VAL A 117 2.70 1.03 4.04
C VAL A 117 3.36 2.33 4.49
N VAL A 118 4.70 2.33 4.64
CA VAL A 118 5.46 3.53 5.02
C VAL A 118 5.34 4.64 3.98
N GLN A 119 5.32 4.30 2.69
CA GLN A 119 5.17 5.29 1.62
C GLN A 119 3.81 5.98 1.66
N VAL A 120 2.70 5.25 1.93
CA VAL A 120 1.40 5.92 2.13
C VAL A 120 1.36 6.72 3.43
N MET A 121 2.06 6.27 4.48
CA MET A 121 2.21 7.03 5.74
C MET A 121 2.91 8.38 5.58
N GLN A 122 3.73 8.57 4.54
CA GLN A 122 4.29 9.89 4.20
C GLN A 122 3.19 10.94 4.00
N TRP A 123 2.05 10.52 3.45
CA TRP A 123 0.91 11.38 3.15
C TRP A 123 -0.13 11.36 4.25
N THR A 124 -0.35 10.21 4.87
CA THR A 124 -1.43 10.05 5.85
C THR A 124 -0.99 10.38 7.27
N GLY A 125 0.30 10.28 7.59
CA GLY A 125 0.76 10.06 8.96
C GLY A 125 0.42 8.65 9.45
N GLU A 126 0.66 8.39 10.74
CA GLU A 126 0.44 7.08 11.38
C GLU A 126 -1.04 6.70 11.51
N ASN A 127 -1.92 7.70 11.68
CA ASN A 127 -3.33 7.48 11.96
C ASN A 127 -4.20 7.96 10.79
N VAL A 128 -5.14 7.13 10.37
CA VAL A 128 -6.13 7.45 9.34
C VAL A 128 -7.54 7.43 9.91
N GLU A 129 -8.37 8.35 9.44
CA GLU A 129 -9.81 8.31 9.68
C GLU A 129 -10.47 7.42 8.63
N VAL A 130 -11.45 6.63 9.04
CA VAL A 130 -12.21 5.73 8.17
C VAL A 130 -13.67 5.79 8.59
N ALA A 131 -14.59 5.89 7.64
CA ALA A 131 -16.00 5.87 7.94
C ALA A 131 -16.44 4.48 8.45
N ASP A 132 -17.21 4.47 9.54
CA ASP A 132 -17.67 3.24 10.19
C ASP A 132 -18.70 2.47 9.35
N ASP A 133 -19.36 3.15 8.42
CA ASP A 133 -20.32 2.56 7.46
C ASP A 133 -19.64 1.99 6.20
N GLY A 134 -18.31 2.08 6.10
CA GLY A 134 -17.53 1.59 4.96
C GLY A 134 -17.54 2.52 3.75
N SER A 135 -18.11 3.72 3.86
CA SER A 135 -17.97 4.74 2.82
C SER A 135 -16.50 5.20 2.69
N GLU A 136 -16.13 5.62 1.47
CA GLU A 136 -14.80 6.18 1.22
C GLU A 136 -14.72 7.59 1.83
N THR A 137 -13.63 7.88 2.51
CA THR A 137 -13.29 9.25 2.95
C THR A 137 -12.17 9.80 2.10
N THR A 138 -12.18 11.11 1.86
CA THR A 138 -11.19 11.80 1.02
C THR A 138 -10.67 13.04 1.72
N ARG A 139 -9.36 13.26 1.68
CA ARG A 139 -8.74 14.51 2.16
C ARG A 139 -7.51 14.89 1.34
N SER A 140 -7.16 16.17 1.37
CA SER A 140 -5.88 16.64 0.87
C SER A 140 -4.77 16.42 1.92
N ALA A 141 -3.56 16.13 1.45
CA ALA A 141 -2.36 15.96 2.25
C ALA A 141 -1.17 16.69 1.62
N GLU A 142 -0.22 17.08 2.45
CA GLU A 142 1.01 17.76 2.04
C GLU A 142 2.23 17.05 2.63
N SER A 143 3.27 16.88 1.83
CA SER A 143 4.57 16.35 2.25
C SER A 143 5.66 17.36 1.88
N LYS A 144 6.50 17.72 2.86
CA LYS A 144 7.63 18.62 2.61
C LYS A 144 8.79 17.86 1.95
N TRP A 145 9.48 18.54 1.05
CA TRP A 145 10.73 18.08 0.44
C TRP A 145 11.72 19.24 0.36
N ALA A 146 12.93 19.00 -0.17
CA ALA A 146 14.05 19.94 -0.08
C ALA A 146 13.75 21.37 -0.58
N TYR A 147 12.87 21.52 -1.58
CA TYR A 147 12.61 22.83 -2.22
C TYR A 147 11.13 23.26 -2.21
N GLY A 148 10.28 22.59 -1.45
CA GLY A 148 8.87 22.97 -1.31
C GLY A 148 7.97 21.89 -0.74
N VAL A 149 6.80 21.72 -1.35
CA VAL A 149 5.73 20.81 -0.89
C VAL A 149 5.21 19.97 -2.05
N GLU A 150 5.06 18.67 -1.84
CA GLU A 150 4.24 17.83 -2.70
C GLU A 150 2.83 17.75 -2.10
N ARG A 151 1.79 17.74 -2.96
CA ARG A 151 0.39 17.59 -2.54
C ARG A 151 -0.16 16.26 -3.03
N ALA A 152 -1.01 15.65 -2.22
CA ALA A 152 -1.73 14.45 -2.57
C ALA A 152 -3.20 14.52 -2.16
N GLU A 153 -4.02 13.76 -2.87
CA GLU A 153 -5.34 13.34 -2.42
C GLU A 153 -5.20 11.97 -1.77
N VAL A 154 -5.67 11.85 -0.53
CA VAL A 154 -5.69 10.61 0.24
C VAL A 154 -7.13 10.12 0.32
N THR A 155 -7.33 8.87 -0.03
CA THR A 155 -8.61 8.16 0.16
C THR A 155 -8.42 6.99 1.12
N THR A 156 -9.40 6.78 1.99
CA THR A 156 -9.41 5.66 2.95
C THR A 156 -10.77 5.00 2.98
N GLN A 157 -10.80 3.69 3.16
CA GLN A 157 -12.05 2.94 3.18
C GLN A 157 -11.91 1.64 3.98
N ARG A 158 -12.96 1.28 4.72
CA ARG A 158 -13.14 -0.07 5.23
C ARG A 158 -13.88 -0.89 4.19
N MET A 159 -13.22 -1.89 3.63
CA MET A 159 -13.80 -2.79 2.64
C MET A 159 -14.87 -3.69 3.28
N PRO A 160 -15.78 -4.30 2.49
CA PRO A 160 -16.83 -5.17 3.02
C PRO A 160 -16.31 -6.39 3.82
N ASP A 161 -15.11 -6.87 3.50
CA ASP A 161 -14.40 -7.92 4.23
C ASP A 161 -13.61 -7.36 5.44
N GLY A 162 -13.81 -6.11 5.81
CA GLY A 162 -13.10 -5.46 6.91
C GLY A 162 -11.66 -5.08 6.63
N ALA A 163 -11.13 -5.34 5.43
CA ALA A 163 -9.80 -4.87 5.04
C ALA A 163 -9.75 -3.34 5.02
N LEU A 164 -8.59 -2.78 5.36
CA LEU A 164 -8.35 -1.34 5.30
C LEU A 164 -7.70 -0.99 3.96
N ARG A 165 -8.36 -0.15 3.17
CA ARG A 165 -7.80 0.43 1.94
C ARG A 165 -7.34 1.84 2.22
N VAL A 166 -6.10 2.15 1.81
CA VAL A 166 -5.52 3.50 1.88
C VAL A 166 -4.84 3.78 0.55
N ARG A 167 -5.20 4.88 -0.10
CA ARG A 167 -4.57 5.31 -1.35
C ARG A 167 -4.15 6.77 -1.26
N ALA A 168 -2.93 7.05 -1.69
CA ALA A 168 -2.41 8.40 -1.85
C ALA A 168 -2.10 8.65 -3.33
N ARG A 169 -2.69 9.69 -3.91
CA ARG A 169 -2.48 10.12 -5.29
C ARG A 169 -1.85 11.50 -5.30
N LYS A 170 -0.69 11.63 -5.94
CA LYS A 170 -0.03 12.93 -6.08
C LYS A 170 -0.82 13.85 -7.01
N THR A 171 -1.11 15.06 -6.54
CA THR A 171 -1.90 16.07 -7.26
C THR A 171 -1.06 17.27 -7.68
N ALA A 172 0.01 17.60 -6.95
CA ALA A 172 0.91 18.70 -7.32
C ALA A 172 2.32 18.51 -6.74
N THR A 173 3.28 19.19 -7.35
CA THR A 173 4.56 19.57 -6.75
C THR A 173 4.61 21.10 -6.78
N GLU A 174 4.79 21.73 -5.63
CA GLU A 174 4.96 23.17 -5.50
C GLU A 174 6.35 23.48 -4.98
N GLU A 175 7.04 24.35 -5.70
CA GLU A 175 8.35 24.86 -5.31
C GLU A 175 8.18 26.19 -4.58
N SER A 176 8.81 26.33 -3.42
CA SER A 176 8.76 27.57 -2.64
C SER A 176 10.14 28.19 -2.39
N THR A 177 11.22 27.43 -2.64
CA THR A 177 12.59 27.92 -2.46
C THR A 177 13.01 28.76 -3.68
N PRO A 178 13.50 30.01 -3.49
CA PRO A 178 14.06 30.80 -4.58
C PRO A 178 15.23 30.09 -5.28
N ARG A 179 15.48 30.43 -6.55
CA ARG A 179 16.65 29.94 -7.29
C ARG A 179 17.94 30.43 -6.64
N SER A 180 18.99 29.64 -6.75
CA SER A 180 20.28 29.93 -6.14
C SER A 180 20.97 31.11 -6.85
N GLY A 181 21.71 31.93 -6.10
CA GLY A 181 22.52 33.01 -6.68
C GLY A 181 23.73 32.47 -7.46
N PRO A 182 24.36 33.30 -8.32
CA PRO A 182 25.50 32.87 -9.14
C PRO A 182 26.74 32.43 -8.34
N ASP A 183 26.83 32.83 -7.06
CA ASP A 183 27.95 32.51 -6.16
C ASP A 183 27.59 31.39 -5.15
N ALA A 184 26.55 30.59 -5.43
CA ALA A 184 26.13 29.52 -4.53
C ALA A 184 26.99 28.25 -4.69
N ASP A 185 27.83 27.97 -3.70
CA ASP A 185 28.71 26.79 -3.68
C ASP A 185 28.04 25.50 -3.15
N PHE A 186 26.79 25.58 -2.67
CA PHE A 186 26.02 24.46 -2.11
C PHE A 186 24.55 24.57 -2.52
N SER A 187 23.92 23.46 -2.94
CA SER A 187 22.52 23.42 -3.39
C SER A 187 22.30 24.31 -4.63
N THR A 188 22.97 23.96 -5.73
CA THR A 188 22.88 24.67 -7.01
C THR A 188 21.52 24.49 -7.68
N ASP A 189 21.25 25.30 -8.71
CA ASP A 189 20.04 25.11 -9.54
C ASP A 189 20.04 23.74 -10.25
N ASP A 190 21.22 23.21 -10.59
CA ASP A 190 21.37 21.86 -11.16
C ASP A 190 21.01 20.76 -10.12
N ASP A 191 21.46 20.92 -8.87
CA ASP A 191 21.09 20.00 -7.77
C ASP A 191 19.58 20.01 -7.53
N ARG A 192 18.95 21.19 -7.63
CA ARG A 192 17.50 21.34 -7.52
C ARG A 192 16.78 20.65 -8.66
N ASP A 193 17.19 20.89 -9.90
CA ASP A 193 16.54 20.28 -11.07
C ASP A 193 16.70 18.75 -11.05
N ALA A 194 17.84 18.23 -10.59
CA ALA A 194 18.03 16.80 -10.34
C ALA A 194 17.08 16.25 -9.26
N ARG A 195 16.92 16.96 -8.14
CA ARG A 195 15.97 16.57 -7.07
C ARG A 195 14.51 16.62 -7.53
N ILE A 196 14.14 17.59 -8.38
CA ILE A 196 12.80 17.65 -8.99
C ILE A 196 12.56 16.43 -9.88
N ALA A 197 13.56 16.04 -10.68
CA ALA A 197 13.47 14.89 -11.57
C ALA A 197 13.30 13.55 -10.82
N GLU A 198 13.76 13.47 -9.57
CA GLU A 198 13.57 12.29 -8.70
C GLU A 198 12.16 12.22 -8.09
N LEU A 199 11.37 13.30 -8.11
CA LEU A 199 10.03 13.28 -7.53
C LEU A 199 9.06 12.45 -8.38
N PRO A 200 8.11 11.75 -7.74
CA PRO A 200 7.04 11.06 -8.48
C PRO A 200 6.28 12.02 -9.39
N ALA A 201 5.85 11.55 -10.55
CA ALA A 201 5.05 12.35 -11.47
C ALA A 201 3.70 12.75 -10.84
N VAL A 202 3.18 13.92 -11.19
CA VAL A 202 1.78 14.27 -10.85
C VAL A 202 0.84 13.23 -11.48
N GLY A 203 -0.13 12.76 -10.71
CA GLY A 203 -1.05 11.69 -11.09
C GLY A 203 -0.55 10.28 -10.75
N SER A 204 0.71 10.14 -10.31
CA SER A 204 1.18 8.89 -9.68
C SER A 204 0.38 8.60 -8.41
N TRP A 205 0.24 7.33 -8.07
CA TRP A 205 -0.45 6.93 -6.85
C TRP A 205 0.08 5.61 -6.31
N MET A 206 -0.06 5.45 -5.00
CA MET A 206 0.14 4.18 -4.31
C MET A 206 -1.12 3.84 -3.52
N GLU A 207 -1.51 2.57 -3.54
CA GLU A 207 -2.60 2.02 -2.77
C GLU A 207 -2.09 0.83 -1.96
N VAL A 208 -2.51 0.78 -0.70
CA VAL A 208 -2.28 -0.35 0.18
C VAL A 208 -3.62 -0.88 0.66
N LEU A 209 -3.80 -2.19 0.55
CA LEU A 209 -4.92 -2.93 1.12
C LEU A 209 -4.39 -3.86 2.23
N ILE A 210 -4.78 -3.57 3.47
CA ILE A 210 -4.38 -4.30 4.67
C ILE A 210 -5.52 -5.24 5.07
N GLY A 211 -5.34 -6.54 4.81
CA GLY A 211 -6.31 -7.58 5.12
C GLY A 211 -6.31 -7.94 6.60
N THR A 212 -7.49 -7.84 7.22
CA THR A 212 -7.72 -8.07 8.66
C THR A 212 -8.34 -9.43 8.97
N GLN A 213 -8.54 -10.25 7.93
CA GLN A 213 -9.05 -11.61 8.06
C GLN A 213 -8.13 -12.47 8.94
N PRO A 214 -8.64 -13.56 9.56
CA PRO A 214 -7.78 -14.50 10.26
C PRO A 214 -6.67 -15.03 9.35
N LYS A 215 -5.44 -15.09 9.88
CA LYS A 215 -4.29 -15.65 9.16
C LYS A 215 -4.58 -17.12 8.82
N ALA A 216 -4.27 -17.51 7.59
CA ALA A 216 -4.22 -18.92 7.24
C ALA A 216 -3.21 -19.63 8.15
N ALA A 217 -3.50 -20.87 8.54
CA ALA A 217 -2.70 -21.57 9.55
C ALA A 217 -1.23 -21.72 9.12
N ARG A 218 -1.01 -22.15 7.87
CA ARG A 218 0.29 -22.40 7.27
C ARG A 218 0.19 -22.50 5.75
N ILE A 219 1.33 -22.42 5.06
CA ILE A 219 1.44 -22.84 3.66
C ILE A 219 1.27 -24.36 3.59
N ASP A 220 0.57 -24.86 2.55
CA ASP A 220 0.38 -26.29 2.34
C ASP A 220 1.75 -27.01 2.27
N PRO A 221 2.03 -28.00 3.14
CA PRO A 221 3.27 -28.77 3.07
C PRO A 221 3.52 -29.44 1.71
N ALA A 222 2.46 -29.76 0.96
CA ALA A 222 2.56 -30.33 -0.38
C ALA A 222 2.81 -29.29 -1.48
N PHE A 223 2.88 -28.00 -1.16
CA PHE A 223 3.19 -26.94 -2.12
C PHE A 223 4.52 -27.21 -2.81
N SER A 224 4.49 -27.29 -4.14
CA SER A 224 5.67 -27.57 -4.97
C SER A 224 6.62 -26.39 -5.01
N LEU A 225 7.90 -26.67 -4.77
CA LEU A 225 9.01 -25.72 -4.92
C LEU A 225 9.69 -25.82 -6.29
N ALA A 226 9.04 -26.45 -7.27
CA ALA A 226 9.51 -26.40 -8.66
C ALA A 226 9.56 -24.95 -9.16
N GLY A 227 10.73 -24.53 -9.69
CA GLY A 227 10.97 -23.14 -10.10
C GLY A 227 11.28 -22.19 -8.94
N TRP A 228 11.39 -22.69 -7.71
CA TRP A 228 11.83 -21.93 -6.54
C TRP A 228 13.28 -22.28 -6.20
N VAL A 229 14.06 -21.27 -5.84
CA VAL A 229 15.46 -21.42 -5.45
C VAL A 229 15.63 -21.00 -4.01
N SER A 230 16.29 -21.86 -3.22
CA SER A 230 16.59 -21.59 -1.82
C SER A 230 17.57 -20.42 -1.68
N SER A 231 17.30 -19.52 -0.74
CA SER A 231 18.26 -18.53 -0.25
C SER A 231 19.16 -19.09 0.88
N GLY A 232 19.04 -20.39 1.17
CA GLY A 232 19.91 -21.15 2.06
C GLY A 232 20.74 -22.19 1.29
N GLU A 233 21.46 -23.03 2.03
CA GLU A 233 22.09 -24.22 1.48
C GLU A 233 21.05 -25.33 1.25
N GLY A 234 21.14 -26.05 0.14
CA GLY A 234 20.27 -27.17 -0.18
C GLY A 234 19.10 -26.87 -1.11
N HIS A 235 18.37 -27.93 -1.45
CA HIS A 235 17.21 -27.91 -2.32
C HIS A 235 16.11 -28.80 -1.71
N ALA A 236 14.87 -28.37 -1.81
CA ALA A 236 13.70 -29.10 -1.38
C ALA A 236 12.68 -29.10 -2.53
N ALA A 237 11.98 -30.22 -2.72
CA ALA A 237 10.95 -30.32 -3.74
C ALA A 237 9.62 -29.73 -3.25
N THR A 238 9.39 -29.71 -1.93
CA THR A 238 8.15 -29.23 -1.32
C THR A 238 8.41 -28.36 -0.09
N VAL A 239 7.40 -27.57 0.29
CA VAL A 239 7.44 -26.76 1.53
C VAL A 239 7.63 -27.64 2.77
N GLY A 240 7.00 -28.82 2.83
CA GLY A 240 7.18 -29.76 3.93
C GLY A 240 8.63 -30.23 4.09
N GLU A 241 9.27 -30.61 2.98
CA GLU A 241 10.70 -30.97 2.96
C GLU A 241 11.59 -29.80 3.38
N ALA A 242 11.32 -28.61 2.87
CA ALA A 242 12.06 -27.40 3.21
C ALA A 242 12.01 -27.09 4.71
N ARG A 243 10.83 -27.22 5.31
CA ARG A 243 10.62 -27.03 6.76
C ARG A 243 11.37 -28.07 7.58
N ALA A 244 11.31 -29.33 7.19
CA ALA A 244 12.04 -30.41 7.86
C ALA A 244 13.55 -30.16 7.83
N ALA A 245 14.10 -29.77 6.68
CA ALA A 245 15.52 -29.44 6.51
C ALA A 245 15.94 -28.21 7.35
N ALA A 246 15.06 -27.22 7.49
CA ALA A 246 15.31 -26.02 8.29
C ALA A 246 15.10 -26.22 9.81
N GLY A 247 14.73 -27.43 10.25
CA GLY A 247 14.40 -27.71 11.65
C GLY A 247 13.25 -26.84 12.17
N CYS A 248 12.25 -26.62 11.33
CA CYS A 248 10.98 -26.03 11.74
C CYS A 248 10.22 -27.01 12.63
N LYS A 249 9.49 -26.49 13.62
CA LYS A 249 8.50 -27.28 14.35
C LYS A 249 7.17 -27.19 13.60
N ASP A 250 6.44 -28.30 13.57
CA ASP A 250 5.10 -28.40 12.95
C ASP A 250 4.00 -27.68 13.74
#